data_AF-A0A7C8I4K8-F1
#
_entry.id   AF-A0A7C8I4K8-F1
#
_cell.length_a   1.000
_cell.length_b   1.000
_cell.length_c   1.000
_cell.angle_alpha   90.00
_cell.angle_beta   90.00
_cell.angle_gamma   90.00
#
_symmetry.space_group_name_H-M   'P 1'
#
loop_
_entity.id
_entity.type
_entity.pdbx_description
1 polymer ?
#
loop_
_entity_poly.entity_id
_entity_poly.type
_entity_poly.pdbx_seq_one_letter_code
_entity_poly.pdbx_strand_id
1 'polypeptide(L)'
;MLMLWAVCAVPFGVYAIVQNFNISLQLQPQCFGGLTLIAWGQTLYYHNHYKAWSAALTTLLVAASFAVSEAILILTLRGPYKRGVEWPMIMMAVSASVIQALGLIAPYFELAKRSGRVIGIDFTFLTVDFAGAFFSLMALGNPPYYTALTGRS
;
A
#
# COMPACT_ATOMS: atom_id res chain seq x y z
N MET A 1 -13.48 -2.54 4.55
CA MET A 1 -12.11 -2.35 5.09
C MET A 1 -11.04 -2.70 4.06
N LEU A 2 -10.86 -3.98 3.69
CA LEU A 2 -9.77 -4.42 2.80
C LEU A 2 -9.68 -3.68 1.46
N MET A 3 -10.82 -3.41 0.80
CA MET A 3 -10.79 -2.68 -0.47
C MET A 3 -10.35 -1.21 -0.33
N LEU A 4 -10.61 -0.55 0.81
CA LEU A 4 -10.12 0.81 1.08
C LEU A 4 -8.59 0.82 1.26
N TRP A 5 -8.05 -0.19 1.93
CA TRP A 5 -6.60 -0.38 2.10
C TRP A 5 -5.89 -0.73 0.80
N ALA A 6 -6.51 -1.58 -0.03
CA ALA A 6 -5.95 -1.89 -1.34
C ALA A 6 -5.92 -0.65 -2.26
N VAL A 7 -6.91 0.25 -2.16
CA VAL A 7 -6.94 1.51 -2.91
C VAL A 7 -5.88 2.49 -2.44
N CYS A 8 -5.57 2.59 -1.15
CA CYS A 8 -4.53 3.52 -0.66
C CYS A 8 -3.10 3.04 -0.96
N ALA A 9 -2.90 1.76 -1.23
CA ALA A 9 -1.61 1.23 -1.68
C ALA A 9 -1.14 1.90 -3.00
N VAL A 10 -2.07 2.23 -3.90
CA VAL A 10 -1.78 2.87 -5.20
C VAL A 10 -1.11 4.24 -5.04
N PRO A 11 -1.69 5.24 -4.35
CA PRO A 11 -1.04 6.53 -4.16
C PRO A 11 0.26 6.44 -3.34
N PHE A 12 0.38 5.50 -2.40
CA PHE A 12 1.65 5.26 -1.69
C PHE A 12 2.74 4.69 -2.61
N GLY A 13 2.41 3.74 -3.49
CA GLY A 13 3.34 3.18 -4.47
C GLY A 13 3.82 4.23 -5.46
N VAL A 14 2.91 5.02 -6.02
CA VAL A 14 3.24 6.15 -6.90
C VAL A 14 4.18 7.13 -6.22
N TYR A 15 3.88 7.51 -4.97
CA TYR A 15 4.73 8.43 -4.19
C TYR A 15 6.14 7.87 -4.01
N ALA A 16 6.27 6.59 -3.61
CA ALA A 16 7.56 5.97 -3.35
C ALA A 16 8.42 5.79 -4.61
N ILE A 17 7.79 5.44 -5.74
CA ILE A 17 8.48 5.24 -7.02
C ILE A 17 8.91 6.59 -7.61
N VAL A 18 8.04 7.61 -7.60
CA VAL A 18 8.38 8.92 -8.18
C VAL A 18 9.46 9.64 -7.36
N GLN A 19 9.40 9.56 -6.02
CA GLN A 19 10.45 10.11 -5.15
C GLN A 19 11.78 9.32 -5.20
N ASN A 20 11.82 8.20 -5.93
CA ASN A 20 13.01 7.32 -6.02
C ASN A 20 13.55 6.93 -4.64
N PHE A 21 12.66 6.58 -3.71
CA PHE A 21 13.07 6.09 -2.41
C PHE A 21 13.77 4.73 -2.50
N ASN A 22 14.45 4.34 -1.41
CA ASN A 22 15.09 3.03 -1.30
C ASN A 22 14.12 1.89 -1.67
N ILE A 23 14.64 0.80 -2.24
CA ILE A 23 13.84 -0.36 -2.69
C ILE A 23 12.89 -0.87 -1.59
N SER A 24 13.31 -0.82 -0.31
CA SER A 24 12.46 -1.21 0.83
C SER A 24 11.21 -0.34 0.99
N LEU A 25 11.33 0.98 0.75
CA LEU A 25 10.20 1.94 0.81
C LEU A 25 9.24 1.75 -0.37
N GLN A 26 9.73 1.31 -1.53
CA GLN A 26 8.90 1.02 -2.70
C GLN A 26 8.16 -0.32 -2.58
N LEU A 27 8.80 -1.34 -2.03
CA LEU A 27 8.22 -2.67 -1.90
C LEU A 27 7.11 -2.74 -0.85
N GLN A 28 7.21 -1.96 0.22
CA GLN A 28 6.22 -1.95 1.30
C GLN A 28 4.77 -1.74 0.81
N PRO A 29 4.43 -0.64 0.11
CA PRO A 29 3.05 -0.41 -0.32
C PRO A 29 2.57 -1.45 -1.33
N GLN A 30 3.47 -2.02 -2.12
CA GLN A 30 3.16 -3.09 -3.08
C GLN A 30 2.80 -4.40 -2.38
N CYS A 31 3.60 -4.80 -1.39
CA CYS A 31 3.29 -5.97 -0.56
C CYS A 31 2.00 -5.76 0.23
N PHE A 32 1.81 -4.58 0.81
CA PHE A 32 0.60 -4.22 1.55
C PHE A 32 -0.65 -4.29 0.66
N GLY A 33 -0.62 -3.63 -0.51
CA GLY A 33 -1.73 -3.64 -1.47
C GLY A 33 -2.04 -5.05 -1.98
N GLY A 34 -1.01 -5.81 -2.36
CA GLY A 34 -1.16 -7.18 -2.86
C GLY A 34 -1.75 -8.13 -1.84
N LEU A 35 -1.22 -8.14 -0.61
CA LEU A 35 -1.71 -9.01 0.46
C LEU A 35 -3.15 -8.63 0.87
N THR A 36 -3.47 -7.34 0.94
CA THR A 36 -4.83 -6.87 1.21
C THR A 36 -5.80 -7.31 0.12
N LEU A 37 -5.37 -7.27 -1.14
CA LEU A 37 -6.19 -7.68 -2.28
C LEU A 37 -6.42 -9.19 -2.29
N ILE A 38 -5.39 -9.98 -1.97
CA ILE A 38 -5.51 -11.44 -1.79
C ILE A 38 -6.48 -11.76 -0.66
N ALA A 39 -6.34 -11.10 0.49
CA ALA A 39 -7.25 -11.26 1.62
C ALA A 39 -8.69 -10.89 1.22
N TRP A 40 -8.88 -9.83 0.44
CA TRP A 40 -10.20 -9.47 -0.09
C TRP A 40 -10.76 -10.56 -1.02
N GLY A 41 -9.94 -11.10 -1.92
CA GLY A 41 -10.30 -12.24 -2.77
C GLY A 41 -10.71 -13.47 -1.96
N GLN A 42 -9.99 -13.76 -0.87
CA GLN A 42 -10.34 -14.84 0.07
C GLN A 42 -11.69 -14.59 0.75
N THR A 43 -11.99 -13.35 1.14
CA THR A 43 -13.32 -13.03 1.70
C THR A 43 -14.43 -13.27 0.67
N LEU A 44 -14.19 -13.02 -0.63
CA LEU A 44 -15.17 -13.29 -1.68
C LEU A 44 -15.47 -14.80 -1.81
N TYR A 45 -14.44 -15.63 -1.67
CA TYR A 45 -14.57 -17.10 -1.71
C TYR A 45 -15.28 -17.66 -0.47
N TYR A 46 -14.77 -17.31 0.73
CA TYR A 46 -15.24 -17.90 1.99
C TYR A 46 -16.55 -17.31 2.51
N HIS A 47 -16.84 -16.03 2.24
CA HIS A 47 -18.03 -15.35 2.77
C HIS A 47 -19.20 -15.33 1.78
N ASN A 48 -18.93 -15.04 0.51
CA ASN A 48 -19.99 -14.90 -0.52
C ASN A 48 -20.22 -16.19 -1.34
N HIS A 49 -19.54 -17.30 -0.99
CA HIS A 49 -19.64 -18.59 -1.69
C HIS A 49 -19.37 -18.52 -3.21
N TYR A 50 -18.54 -17.57 -3.66
CA TYR A 50 -18.13 -17.49 -5.06
C TYR A 50 -17.28 -18.73 -5.41
N LYS A 51 -17.34 -19.19 -6.66
CA LYS A 51 -16.41 -20.21 -7.15
C LYS A 51 -14.97 -19.69 -7.06
N ALA A 52 -14.03 -20.53 -6.63
CA ALA A 52 -12.62 -20.16 -6.44
C ALA A 52 -12.03 -19.47 -7.69
N TRP A 53 -12.40 -19.96 -8.87
CA TRP A 53 -11.98 -19.37 -10.14
C TRP A 53 -12.52 -17.96 -10.36
N SER A 54 -13.81 -17.72 -10.08
CA SER A 54 -14.43 -16.40 -10.23
C SER A 54 -13.85 -15.40 -9.22
N ALA A 55 -13.63 -15.82 -7.97
CA ALA A 55 -13.02 -14.97 -6.95
C ALA A 55 -11.57 -14.61 -7.31
N ALA A 56 -10.78 -15.58 -7.79
CA ALA A 56 -9.41 -15.35 -8.25
C ALA A 56 -9.38 -14.41 -9.48
N LEU A 57 -10.27 -14.60 -10.45
CA LEU A 57 -10.34 -13.76 -11.64
C LEU A 57 -10.74 -12.33 -11.29
N THR A 58 -11.74 -12.12 -10.44
CA THR A 58 -12.13 -10.77 -9.97
C THR A 58 -10.97 -10.10 -9.24
N THR A 59 -10.27 -10.84 -8.36
CA THR A 59 -9.10 -10.32 -7.64
C THR A 59 -7.99 -9.92 -8.62
N LEU A 60 -7.70 -10.75 -9.62
CA LEU A 60 -6.70 -10.47 -10.64
C LEU A 60 -7.05 -9.25 -11.50
N LEU A 61 -8.33 -9.10 -11.88
CA LEU A 61 -8.79 -7.96 -12.65
C LEU A 61 -8.67 -6.65 -11.86
N VAL A 62 -8.97 -6.67 -10.56
CA VAL A 62 -8.78 -5.50 -9.69
C VAL A 62 -7.29 -5.21 -9.47
N ALA A 63 -6.45 -6.25 -9.34
CA ALA A 63 -5.00 -6.08 -9.25
C ALA A 63 -4.45 -5.39 -10.51
N ALA A 64 -4.89 -5.87 -11.68
CA ALA A 64 -4.48 -5.31 -12.96
C ALA A 64 -4.94 -3.86 -13.13
N SER A 65 -6.18 -3.52 -12.72
CA SER A 65 -6.67 -2.14 -12.79
C SER A 65 -5.89 -1.21 -11.87
N PHE A 66 -5.46 -1.67 -10.69
CA PHE A 66 -4.61 -0.90 -9.79
C PHE A 66 -3.21 -0.70 -10.36
N ALA A 67 -2.59 -1.75 -10.91
CA ALA A 67 -1.27 -1.64 -11.55
C ALA A 67 -1.28 -0.70 -12.76
N VAL A 68 -2.34 -0.76 -13.59
CA VAL A 68 -2.52 0.17 -14.71
C VAL A 68 -2.72 1.60 -14.23
N SER A 69 -3.56 1.81 -13.21
CA SER A 69 -3.81 3.14 -12.64
C SER A 69 -2.53 3.73 -12.03
N GLU A 70 -1.76 2.93 -11.30
CA GLU A 70 -0.46 3.30 -10.76
C GLU A 70 0.52 3.69 -11.88
N ALA A 71 0.65 2.87 -12.92
CA ALA A 71 1.53 3.16 -14.04
C ALA A 71 1.16 4.47 -14.76
N ILE A 72 -0.13 4.71 -14.99
CA ILE A 72 -0.62 5.97 -15.57
C ILE A 72 -0.25 7.14 -14.66
N LEU A 73 -0.52 7.05 -13.36
CA LEU A 73 -0.21 8.11 -12.40
C LEU A 73 1.29 8.39 -12.32
N ILE A 74 2.13 7.36 -12.33
CA ILE A 74 3.60 7.51 -12.35
C ILE A 74 4.02 8.25 -13.63
N LEU A 75 3.53 7.84 -14.80
CA LEU A 75 3.88 8.50 -16.06
C LEU A 75 3.41 9.96 -16.09
N THR A 76 2.20 10.23 -15.60
CA THR A 76 1.63 11.59 -15.52
C THR A 76 2.39 12.47 -14.53
N LEU A 77 2.78 11.96 -13.36
CA LEU A 77 3.43 12.73 -12.29
C LEU A 77 4.94 12.85 -12.47
N ARG A 78 5.58 11.95 -13.22
CA ARG A 78 7.01 12.03 -13.55
C ARG A 78 7.36 13.27 -14.37
N GLY A 79 6.44 13.73 -15.23
CA GLY A 79 6.59 14.98 -15.99
C GLY A 79 6.73 16.24 -15.12
N PRO A 80 5.75 16.57 -14.26
CA PRO A 80 5.81 17.71 -13.34
C PRO A 80 6.91 17.56 -12.28
N TYR A 81 7.23 16.34 -11.85
CA TYR A 81 8.35 16.13 -10.93
C TYR A 81 9.70 16.53 -11.53
N LYS A 82 9.95 16.19 -12.81
CA LYS A 82 11.15 16.66 -13.54
C LYS A 82 11.22 18.19 -13.71
N ARG A 83 10.09 18.88 -13.55
CA ARG A 83 10.01 20.35 -13.56
C ARG A 83 10.16 20.98 -12.17
N GLY A 84 10.47 20.17 -11.15
CA GLY A 84 10.67 20.62 -9.77
C GLY A 84 9.37 20.88 -8.98
N VAL A 85 8.22 20.39 -9.46
CA VAL A 85 6.93 20.58 -8.78
C VAL A 85 6.62 19.38 -7.90
N GLU A 86 6.82 19.54 -6.58
CA GLU A 86 6.69 18.46 -5.59
C GLU A 86 5.29 18.36 -4.95
N TRP A 87 4.48 19.43 -5.03
CA TRP A 87 3.14 19.51 -4.42
C TRP A 87 2.21 18.32 -4.76
N PRO A 88 2.12 17.85 -6.03
CA PRO A 88 1.28 16.70 -6.37
C PRO A 88 1.64 15.43 -5.60
N MET A 89 2.94 15.21 -5.35
CA MET A 89 3.41 14.03 -4.62
C MET A 89 3.02 14.09 -3.14
N ILE A 90 3.12 15.26 -2.52
CA ILE A 90 2.72 15.45 -1.13
C ILE A 90 1.21 15.21 -0.98
N MET A 91 0.38 15.68 -1.94
CA MET A 91 -1.06 15.39 -1.92
C MET A 91 -1.37 13.90 -2.02
N MET A 92 -0.62 13.15 -2.85
CA MET A 92 -0.75 11.69 -2.93
C MET A 92 -0.40 11.02 -1.59
N ALA A 93 0.70 11.42 -0.94
CA ALA A 93 1.08 10.88 0.37
C ALA A 93 0.05 11.21 1.46
N VAL A 94 -0.47 12.45 1.51
CA VAL A 94 -1.46 12.89 2.50
C VAL A 94 -2.78 12.15 2.32
N SER A 95 -3.30 12.10 1.08
CA SER A 95 -4.54 11.37 0.78
C SER A 95 -4.43 9.88 1.10
N ALA A 96 -3.31 9.25 0.76
CA ALA A 96 -3.04 7.85 1.08
C ALA A 96 -3.04 7.62 2.61
N SER A 97 -2.40 8.51 3.37
CA SER A 97 -2.34 8.45 4.84
C SER A 97 -3.71 8.60 5.48
N VAL A 98 -4.55 9.51 4.98
CA VAL A 98 -5.92 9.69 5.47
C VAL A 98 -6.77 8.45 5.20
N ILE A 99 -6.73 7.90 3.98
CA ILE A 99 -7.49 6.69 3.63
C ILE A 99 -7.02 5.49 4.46
N GLN A 100 -5.72 5.34 4.67
CA GLN A 100 -5.15 4.30 5.52
C GLN A 100 -5.67 4.40 6.96
N ALA A 101 -5.63 5.60 7.55
CA ALA A 101 -6.14 5.87 8.88
C ALA A 101 -7.65 5.57 9.00
N LEU A 102 -8.44 5.99 8.01
CA LEU A 102 -9.88 5.68 7.97
C LEU A 102 -10.14 4.17 7.88
N GLY A 103 -9.33 3.44 7.11
CA GLY A 103 -9.46 2.00 7.00
C GLY A 103 -9.11 1.26 8.30
N LEU A 104 -8.28 1.84 9.18
CA LEU A 104 -8.05 1.34 10.53
C LEU A 104 -9.28 1.56 11.44
N ILE A 105 -10.14 2.55 11.22
CA ILE A 105 -11.29 2.79 12.12
C ILE A 105 -12.30 1.63 12.07
N ALA A 106 -12.57 1.09 10.88
CA ALA A 106 -13.52 -0.01 10.70
C ALA A 106 -13.25 -1.25 11.58
N PRO A 107 -12.03 -1.83 11.60
CA PRO A 107 -11.73 -2.99 12.46
C PRO A 107 -11.82 -2.68 13.95
N TYR A 108 -11.38 -1.49 14.39
CA TYR A 108 -11.49 -1.11 15.82
C TYR A 108 -12.95 -0.95 16.25
N PHE A 109 -13.81 -0.44 15.37
CA PHE A 109 -15.23 -0.32 15.64
C PHE A 109 -15.93 -1.70 15.72
N GLU A 110 -15.58 -2.63 14.83
CA GLU A 110 -16.09 -4.00 14.88
C GLU A 110 -15.65 -4.76 16.14
N LEU A 111 -14.41 -4.56 16.58
CA LEU A 111 -13.87 -5.09 17.84
C LEU A 111 -14.63 -4.57 19.07
N ALA A 112 -14.88 -3.26 19.12
CA ALA A 112 -15.60 -2.61 20.21
C ALA A 112 -17.07 -3.08 20.30
N LYS A 113 -17.72 -3.33 19.15
CA LYS A 113 -19.13 -3.74 19.10
C LYS A 113 -19.36 -5.23 19.40
N ARG A 114 -18.35 -6.08 19.26
CA ARG A 114 -18.45 -7.56 19.42
C ARG A 114 -17.75 -8.11 20.67
N SER A 115 -17.53 -7.27 21.68
CA SER A 115 -16.90 -7.65 22.97
C SER A 115 -15.56 -8.37 22.80
N GLY A 116 -14.68 -7.85 21.93
CA GLY A 116 -13.31 -8.34 21.78
C GLY A 116 -13.12 -9.54 20.85
N ARG A 117 -14.16 -10.00 20.15
CA ARG A 117 -14.00 -11.08 19.17
C ARG A 117 -13.45 -10.53 17.85
N VAL A 118 -12.14 -10.73 17.65
CA VAL A 118 -11.41 -10.33 16.44
C VAL A 118 -11.83 -11.26 15.30
N ILE A 119 -12.79 -10.84 14.47
CA ILE A 119 -13.21 -11.57 13.27
C ILE A 119 -12.84 -10.72 12.08
N GLY A 120 -11.98 -11.24 11.19
CA GLY A 120 -11.66 -10.59 9.91
C GLY A 120 -10.35 -9.79 9.85
N ILE A 121 -9.53 -9.80 10.91
CA ILE A 121 -8.17 -9.22 10.87
C ILE A 121 -7.16 -10.36 10.91
N ASP A 122 -6.31 -10.44 9.90
CA ASP A 122 -5.17 -11.35 9.88
C ASP A 122 -3.99 -10.70 10.64
N PHE A 123 -3.68 -11.23 11.82
CA PHE A 123 -2.59 -10.73 12.66
C PHE A 123 -1.21 -10.90 12.01
N THR A 124 -1.04 -11.91 11.15
CA THR A 124 0.21 -12.11 10.39
C THR A 124 0.38 -10.97 9.39
N PHE A 125 -0.67 -10.66 8.63
CA PHE A 125 -0.69 -9.53 7.71
C PHE A 125 -0.39 -8.20 8.41
N LEU A 126 -1.05 -7.93 9.54
CA LEU A 126 -0.82 -6.69 10.29
C LEU A 126 0.61 -6.59 10.85
N THR A 127 1.17 -7.72 11.31
CA THR A 127 2.56 -7.76 11.80
C THR A 127 3.55 -7.53 10.67
N VAL A 128 3.31 -8.10 9.49
CA VAL A 128 4.15 -7.89 8.29
C VAL A 128 4.07 -6.43 7.82
N ASP A 129 2.87 -5.84 7.80
CA ASP A 129 2.68 -4.42 7.48
C ASP A 129 3.44 -3.50 8.45
N PHE A 130 3.27 -3.74 9.76
CA PHE A 130 3.97 -2.98 10.80
C PHE A 130 5.49 -3.13 10.74
N ALA A 131 5.98 -4.36 10.55
CA ALA A 131 7.41 -4.61 10.39
C ALA A 131 7.95 -3.91 9.13
N GLY A 132 7.20 -3.95 8.03
CA GLY A 132 7.50 -3.19 6.82
C GLY A 132 7.62 -1.70 7.13
N ALA A 133 6.62 -1.10 7.79
CA ALA A 133 6.61 0.31 8.21
C ALA A 133 7.84 0.67 9.05
N PHE A 134 8.16 -0.15 10.04
CA PHE A 134 9.31 0.02 10.90
C PHE A 134 10.63 -0.03 10.13
N PHE A 135 10.85 -1.03 9.27
CA PHE A 135 12.08 -1.15 8.47
C PHE A 135 12.21 -0.03 7.43
N SER A 136 11.09 0.42 6.86
CA SER A 136 11.03 1.54 5.92
C SER A 136 11.45 2.86 6.58
N LEU A 137 10.99 3.12 7.81
CA LEU A 137 11.45 4.26 8.61
C LEU A 137 12.95 4.17 8.94
N MET A 138 13.44 3.00 9.32
CA MET A 138 14.87 2.78 9.58
C MET A 138 15.72 2.98 8.32
N ALA A 139 15.22 2.57 7.15
CA ALA A 139 15.89 2.75 5.86
C ALA A 139 15.92 4.22 5.39
N LEU A 140 15.03 5.07 5.90
CA LEU A 140 15.08 6.51 5.65
C LEU A 140 16.19 7.19 6.46
N GLY A 141 16.46 6.70 7.67
CA GLY A 141 17.52 7.22 8.56
C GLY A 141 18.94 6.78 8.18
N ASN A 142 19.09 5.80 7.29
CA ASN A 142 20.39 5.33 6.81
C ASN A 142 20.56 5.71 5.33
N PRO A 143 21.33 6.76 4.98
CA PRO A 143 21.55 7.11 3.58
C PRO A 143 22.18 5.93 2.83
N PRO A 144 21.88 5.77 1.53
CA PRO A 144 22.40 4.66 0.75
C PRO A 144 23.92 4.60 0.85
N TYR A 145 24.44 3.40 1.14
CA TYR A 145 25.87 3.05 1.19
C TYR A 145 26.64 3.44 -0.09
N TYR A 146 25.93 3.74 -1.19
CA TYR A 146 26.51 4.29 -2.42
C TYR A 146 27.10 5.70 -2.25
N THR A 147 26.63 6.50 -1.29
CA THR A 147 27.17 7.84 -1.02
C THR A 147 28.44 7.81 -0.15
N ALA A 148 28.73 6.70 0.53
CA ALA A 148 29.98 6.56 1.30
C ALA A 148 31.20 6.21 0.42
N LEU A 149 30.98 5.63 -0.77
CA LEU A 149 32.05 5.29 -1.73
C LEU A 149 32.21 6.30 -2.86
N THR A 150 31.22 7.17 -3.08
CA THR A 150 31.37 8.36 -3.93
C THR A 150 31.61 9.57 -3.06
N GLY A 151 32.82 9.65 -2.51
CA GLY A 151 33.39 10.92 -2.07
C GLY A 151 33.42 11.90 -3.24
N ARG A 152 32.35 12.66 -3.41
CA ARG A 152 32.39 13.93 -4.12
C ARG A 152 32.44 15.02 -3.06
N SER A 153 33.71 15.39 -2.79
CA SER A 153 34.25 16.69 -2.37
C SER A 153 33.27 17.73 -1.88
#